data_AF-A0AB74TLR4-F1
#
_entry.id   AF-A0AB74TLR4-F1
#
_cell.length_a   1.000
_cell.length_b   1.000
_cell.length_c   1.000
_cell.angle_alpha   90.00
_cell.angle_beta   90.00
_cell.angle_gamma   90.00
#
_symmetry.space_group_name_H-M   'P 1'
#
loop_
_entity.id
_entity.type
_entity.pdbx_description
1 polymer ?
#
loop_
_entity_poly.entity_id
_entity_poly.type
_entity_poly.pdbx_seq_one_letter_code
_entity_poly.pdbx_strand_id
1 'polypeptide(L)'
;MIFSNRIKQLEKIVYDGFKVFLDSITRFLGYPDVPGMPILPVDSKARDQLMGQDLLPKHITEIPPTQVQRPETLTEALFGTFPYTMPIEKHFYQHKAEGYYNFYVENYRNMYFLPDWLSGYIQIHFNITVDHSNLELCRDVFFYVILLYGAIVSIRTTLFWMLAINPYTFPWVFAVDFVDWIYDALAGILPCFVGIDLVPSIFAMLIGKVTDSANHLVFTMPFLPSEGNKVKMLIDGELKDVVQFHYLPYLWYKYPIPMNLREFWYSERPDILNFMEKNYSQFAINFRPLLSGSEINPMVDSTTFVDSILTTSKDFFGLLQ
;
A
#
# COMPACT_ATOMS: atom_id res chain seq x y z
N MET A 1 -8.42 -70.06 -20.99
CA MET A 1 -8.36 -69.38 -22.31
C MET A 1 -9.62 -68.59 -22.68
N ILE A 2 -10.84 -69.01 -22.28
CA ILE A 2 -12.09 -68.33 -22.66
C ILE A 2 -12.32 -67.02 -21.88
N PHE A 3 -11.96 -66.98 -20.59
CA PHE A 3 -12.18 -65.82 -19.73
C PHE A 3 -11.31 -64.61 -20.11
N SER A 4 -10.04 -64.84 -20.47
CA SER A 4 -9.12 -63.80 -20.95
C SER A 4 -9.57 -63.16 -22.26
N ASN A 5 -10.19 -63.95 -23.15
CA ASN A 5 -10.72 -63.43 -24.42
C ASN A 5 -11.97 -62.57 -24.21
N ARG A 6 -12.84 -62.92 -23.24
CA ARG A 6 -14.00 -62.10 -22.87
C ARG A 6 -13.61 -60.79 -22.20
N ILE A 7 -12.58 -60.79 -21.34
CA ILE A 7 -12.05 -59.56 -20.74
C ILE A 7 -11.51 -58.62 -21.82
N LYS A 8 -10.71 -59.13 -22.77
CA LYS A 8 -10.19 -58.34 -23.89
C LYS A 8 -11.29 -57.77 -24.80
N GLN A 9 -12.38 -58.52 -25.00
CA GLN A 9 -13.54 -58.03 -25.74
C GLN A 9 -14.25 -56.91 -24.98
N LEU A 10 -14.41 -57.05 -23.66
CA LEU A 10 -15.05 -56.04 -22.81
C LEU A 10 -14.22 -54.75 -22.77
N GLU A 11 -12.90 -54.88 -22.60
CA GLU A 11 -11.95 -53.76 -22.65
C GLU A 11 -12.03 -53.02 -23.99
N LYS A 12 -12.12 -53.76 -25.10
CA LYS A 12 -12.27 -53.16 -26.43
C LYS A 12 -13.60 -52.42 -26.60
N ILE A 13 -14.70 -52.98 -26.11
CA ILE A 13 -16.01 -52.33 -26.16
C ILE A 13 -16.03 -51.04 -25.32
N VAL A 14 -15.44 -51.08 -24.12
CA VAL A 14 -15.33 -49.90 -23.24
C VAL A 14 -14.44 -48.84 -23.88
N TYR A 15 -13.30 -49.24 -24.46
CA TYR A 15 -12.40 -48.33 -25.15
C TYR A 15 -13.07 -47.67 -26.36
N ASP A 16 -13.73 -48.45 -27.21
CA ASP A 16 -14.41 -47.93 -28.40
C ASP A 16 -15.59 -47.02 -28.01
N GLY A 17 -16.34 -47.36 -26.96
CA GLY A 17 -17.41 -46.51 -26.42
C GLY A 17 -16.88 -45.18 -25.87
N PHE A 18 -15.78 -45.23 -25.11
CA PHE A 18 -15.16 -44.02 -24.55
C PHE A 18 -14.56 -43.14 -25.64
N LYS A 19 -13.98 -43.75 -26.68
CA LYS A 19 -13.46 -43.02 -27.84
C LYS A 19 -14.56 -42.25 -28.57
N VAL A 20 -15.70 -42.89 -28.85
CA VAL A 20 -16.84 -42.22 -29.52
C VAL A 20 -17.40 -41.07 -28.66
N PHE A 21 -17.46 -41.27 -27.34
CA PHE A 21 -17.90 -40.23 -26.41
C PHE A 21 -16.96 -39.02 -26.41
N LEU A 22 -15.65 -39.24 -26.32
CA LEU A 22 -14.65 -38.17 -26.39
C LEU A 22 -14.63 -37.48 -27.75
N ASP A 23 -14.73 -38.22 -28.85
CA ASP A 23 -14.80 -37.66 -30.21
C ASP A 23 -16.06 -36.78 -30.38
N SER A 24 -17.18 -37.14 -29.73
CA SER A 24 -18.39 -36.32 -29.74
C SER A 24 -18.22 -35.02 -28.94
N ILE A 25 -17.59 -35.09 -27.76
CA ILE A 25 -17.33 -33.91 -26.92
C ILE A 25 -16.36 -32.96 -27.64
N THR A 26 -15.30 -33.50 -28.22
CA THR A 26 -14.28 -32.69 -28.91
C THR A 26 -14.83 -32.02 -30.16
N ARG A 27 -15.67 -32.71 -30.95
CA ARG A 27 -16.39 -32.08 -32.07
C ARG A 27 -17.38 -31.02 -31.63
N PHE A 28 -18.12 -31.24 -30.54
CA PHE A 28 -19.03 -30.23 -29.98
C PHE A 28 -18.28 -28.96 -29.54
N LEU A 29 -17.06 -29.13 -29.02
CA LEU A 29 -16.17 -28.03 -28.66
C LEU A 29 -15.41 -27.42 -29.85
N GLY A 30 -15.63 -27.91 -31.08
CA GLY A 30 -15.09 -27.37 -32.33
C GLY A 30 -13.75 -27.97 -32.79
N TYR A 31 -13.25 -29.03 -32.16
CA TYR A 31 -12.03 -29.74 -32.60
C TYR A 31 -12.29 -30.50 -33.91
N PRO A 32 -11.32 -30.56 -34.87
CA PRO A 32 -9.93 -30.11 -34.78
C PRO A 32 -9.68 -28.66 -35.19
N ASP A 33 -10.70 -27.97 -35.71
CA ASP A 33 -10.53 -26.67 -36.38
C ASP A 33 -10.56 -25.47 -35.43
N VAL A 34 -10.60 -25.69 -34.11
CA VAL A 34 -10.50 -24.63 -33.10
C VAL A 34 -9.03 -24.21 -32.96
N PRO A 35 -8.65 -22.98 -33.33
CA PRO A 35 -7.29 -22.47 -33.17
C PRO A 35 -6.89 -22.23 -31.69
N GLY A 36 -7.71 -22.70 -30.75
CA GLY A 36 -7.62 -22.41 -29.31
C GLY A 36 -8.19 -21.04 -28.96
N MET A 37 -8.27 -20.76 -27.66
CA MET A 37 -8.41 -19.38 -27.21
C MET A 37 -7.10 -18.65 -27.55
N PRO A 38 -7.13 -17.51 -28.27
CA PRO A 38 -5.92 -16.76 -28.52
C PRO A 38 -5.33 -16.34 -27.17
N ILE A 39 -4.08 -16.73 -26.93
CA ILE A 39 -3.36 -16.48 -25.66
C ILE A 39 -3.25 -14.97 -25.38
N LEU A 40 -3.39 -14.16 -26.42
CA LEU A 40 -3.35 -12.70 -26.36
C LEU A 40 -4.64 -12.13 -26.98
N PRO A 41 -5.23 -11.09 -26.38
CA PRO A 41 -6.37 -10.41 -26.98
C PRO A 41 -5.98 -9.85 -28.35
N VAL A 42 -6.91 -9.93 -29.31
CA VAL A 42 -6.73 -9.41 -30.68
C VAL A 42 -6.59 -7.88 -30.68
N ASP A 43 -7.13 -7.22 -29.65
CA ASP A 43 -6.99 -5.77 -29.46
C ASP A 43 -5.56 -5.40 -29.04
N SER A 44 -4.89 -4.61 -29.88
CA SER A 44 -3.51 -4.19 -29.66
C SER A 44 -3.34 -3.41 -28.36
N LYS A 45 -4.34 -2.61 -27.95
CA LYS A 45 -4.27 -1.84 -26.70
C LYS A 45 -4.33 -2.74 -25.47
N ALA A 46 -5.23 -3.73 -25.49
CA ALA A 46 -5.34 -4.71 -24.41
C ALA A 46 -4.08 -5.60 -24.35
N ARG A 47 -3.50 -5.94 -25.51
CA ARG A 47 -2.24 -6.69 -25.60
C ARG A 47 -1.05 -5.92 -25.03
N ASP A 48 -0.91 -4.65 -25.34
CA ASP A 48 0.18 -3.81 -24.81
C ASP A 48 0.04 -3.56 -23.30
N GLN A 49 -1.19 -3.46 -22.79
CA GLN A 49 -1.45 -3.35 -21.34
C GLN A 49 -1.13 -4.65 -20.59
N LEU A 50 -1.52 -5.81 -21.15
CA LEU A 50 -1.22 -7.12 -20.57
C LEU A 50 0.27 -7.44 -20.61
N MET A 51 0.91 -7.31 -21.79
CA MET A 51 2.35 -7.52 -21.91
C MET A 51 3.13 -6.49 -21.09
N GLY A 52 2.69 -5.23 -21.07
CA GLY A 52 3.32 -4.17 -20.29
C GLY A 52 3.30 -4.46 -18.79
N GLN A 53 2.22 -5.02 -18.24
CA GLN A 53 2.16 -5.42 -16.83
C GLN A 53 2.91 -6.72 -16.54
N ASP A 54 2.83 -7.72 -17.43
CA ASP A 54 3.49 -9.02 -17.22
C ASP A 54 5.01 -8.99 -17.39
N LEU A 55 5.54 -8.00 -18.11
CA LEU A 55 6.98 -7.77 -18.25
C LEU A 55 7.60 -7.04 -17.06
N LEU A 56 6.78 -6.45 -16.16
CA LEU A 56 7.31 -5.76 -14.99
C LEU A 56 7.89 -6.75 -13.98
N PRO A 57 9.00 -6.39 -13.31
CA PRO A 57 9.50 -7.18 -12.21
C PRO A 57 8.44 -7.32 -11.11
N LYS A 58 8.42 -8.46 -10.45
CA LYS A 58 7.63 -8.65 -9.23
C LYS A 58 8.51 -8.26 -8.05
N HIS A 59 8.00 -7.43 -7.14
CA HIS A 59 8.65 -7.21 -5.85
C HIS A 59 8.57 -8.52 -5.06
N ILE A 60 9.72 -9.11 -4.76
CA ILE A 60 9.76 -10.39 -4.06
C ILE A 60 9.87 -10.08 -2.58
N THR A 61 8.73 -10.14 -1.90
CA THR A 61 8.69 -10.19 -0.44
C THR A 61 8.57 -11.64 -0.03
N GLU A 62 9.50 -12.11 0.77
CA GLU A 62 9.44 -13.49 1.26
C GLU A 62 8.72 -13.49 2.60
N ILE A 63 7.63 -14.27 2.69
CA ILE A 63 6.85 -14.45 3.92
C ILE A 63 6.65 -15.97 4.09
N PRO A 64 7.35 -16.63 5.03
CA PRO A 64 8.38 -16.07 5.90
C PRO A 64 9.66 -15.74 5.11
N PRO A 65 10.43 -14.74 5.54
CA PRO A 65 11.47 -14.15 4.73
C PRO A 65 12.65 -15.07 4.46
N THR A 66 13.29 -14.80 3.33
CA THR A 66 14.59 -15.28 2.91
C THR A 66 15.70 -14.36 3.40
N GLN A 67 15.39 -13.64 4.48
CA GLN A 67 16.37 -13.41 5.51
C GLN A 67 17.10 -14.73 5.70
N VAL A 68 18.43 -14.69 5.57
CA VAL A 68 19.25 -15.79 6.06
C VAL A 68 18.72 -16.04 7.46
N GLN A 69 18.04 -17.17 7.70
CA GLN A 69 17.33 -17.46 8.96
C GLN A 69 18.35 -17.51 10.09
N ARG A 70 18.78 -16.33 10.51
CA ARG A 70 19.86 -16.07 11.44
C ARG A 70 19.19 -15.22 12.50
N PRO A 71 18.87 -15.81 13.65
CA PRO A 71 18.38 -15.03 14.76
C PRO A 71 19.46 -14.01 15.13
N GLU A 72 19.10 -12.73 15.15
CA GLU A 72 19.99 -11.67 15.62
C GLU A 72 19.94 -11.56 17.13
N THR A 73 18.80 -11.92 17.72
CA THR A 73 18.54 -11.86 19.16
C THR A 73 18.32 -13.25 19.75
N LEU A 74 18.59 -13.40 21.06
CA LEU A 74 18.31 -14.66 21.79
C LEU A 74 16.82 -15.03 21.76
N THR A 75 15.94 -14.02 21.73
CA THR A 75 14.49 -14.22 21.63
C THR A 75 14.11 -14.83 20.28
N GLU A 76 14.67 -14.35 19.18
CA GLU A 76 14.48 -14.96 17.86
C GLU A 76 15.07 -16.37 17.78
N ALA A 77 16.18 -16.63 18.48
CA ALA A 77 16.74 -17.98 18.53
C ALA A 77 15.80 -18.98 19.23
N LEU A 78 15.02 -18.51 20.21
CA LEU A 78 14.07 -19.33 20.97
C LEU A 78 12.70 -19.47 20.28
N PHE A 79 12.16 -18.37 19.74
CA PHE A 79 10.80 -18.32 19.18
C PHE A 79 10.76 -18.37 17.65
N GLY A 80 11.91 -18.36 16.98
CA GLY A 80 12.03 -18.22 15.53
C GLY A 80 12.21 -16.77 15.09
N THR A 81 12.66 -16.57 13.86
CA THR A 81 12.86 -15.24 13.28
C THR A 81 11.53 -14.51 13.15
N PHE A 82 11.47 -13.27 13.63
CA PHE A 82 10.28 -12.44 13.44
C PHE A 82 10.17 -11.98 11.98
N PRO A 83 8.94 -11.93 11.43
CA PRO A 83 8.71 -11.39 10.10
C PRO A 83 8.83 -9.86 10.15
N TYR A 84 9.60 -9.26 9.24
CA TYR A 84 9.70 -7.80 9.11
C TYR A 84 8.97 -7.33 7.86
N THR A 85 8.52 -6.07 7.87
CA THR A 85 7.97 -5.44 6.66
C THR A 85 9.09 -5.17 5.66
N MET A 86 8.82 -5.44 4.39
CA MET A 86 9.73 -5.15 3.27
C MET A 86 9.02 -4.23 2.27
N PRO A 87 8.77 -2.96 2.67
CA PRO A 87 8.07 -2.02 1.80
C PRO A 87 8.91 -1.68 0.58
N ILE A 88 8.24 -1.28 -0.50
CA ILE A 88 8.92 -0.77 -1.70
C ILE A 88 9.56 0.58 -1.36
N GLU A 89 10.86 0.71 -1.61
CA GLU A 89 11.62 1.91 -1.32
C GLU A 89 11.27 3.06 -2.27
N LYS A 90 11.29 4.28 -1.73
CA LYS A 90 11.08 5.52 -2.48
C LYS A 90 12.38 6.29 -2.55
N HIS A 91 12.78 6.67 -3.76
CA HIS A 91 14.00 7.44 -3.96
C HIS A 91 13.65 8.90 -4.22
N PHE A 92 13.89 9.72 -3.19
CA PHE A 92 13.75 11.17 -3.30
C PHE A 92 14.94 11.77 -4.02
N TYR A 93 14.69 12.71 -4.92
CA TYR A 93 15.74 13.45 -5.59
C TYR A 93 15.37 14.93 -5.68
N GLN A 94 16.39 15.78 -5.53
CA GLN A 94 16.22 17.23 -5.52
C GLN A 94 17.01 17.81 -6.68
N HIS A 95 16.35 18.63 -7.50
CA HIS A 95 17.00 19.30 -8.61
C HIS A 95 16.52 20.74 -8.72
N LYS A 96 17.44 21.69 -8.87
CA LYS A 96 17.12 23.13 -8.91
C LYS A 96 16.16 23.54 -10.03
N ALA A 97 16.08 22.74 -11.10
CA ALA A 97 15.18 22.98 -12.22
C ALA A 97 13.84 22.24 -12.09
N GLU A 98 13.83 21.05 -11.46
CA GLU A 98 12.65 20.17 -11.47
C GLU A 98 11.85 20.22 -10.16
N GLY A 99 12.48 20.60 -9.05
CA GLY A 99 11.83 20.72 -7.74
C GLY A 99 12.52 19.95 -6.62
N TYR A 100 11.92 20.04 -5.44
CA TYR A 100 12.49 19.54 -4.17
C TYR A 100 11.76 18.34 -3.58
N TYR A 101 10.52 18.08 -4.00
CA TYR A 101 9.68 16.99 -3.48
C TYR A 101 9.50 15.84 -4.47
N ASN A 102 10.29 15.81 -5.54
CA ASN A 102 10.17 14.79 -6.56
C ASN A 102 10.75 13.47 -6.03
N PHE A 103 10.07 12.39 -6.36
CA PHE A 103 10.55 11.05 -6.08
C PHE A 103 10.14 10.10 -7.20
N TYR A 104 10.84 8.99 -7.28
CA TYR A 104 10.43 7.87 -8.12
C TYR A 104 10.38 6.60 -7.29
N VAL A 105 9.58 5.66 -7.79
CA VAL A 105 9.40 4.33 -7.24
C VAL A 105 9.59 3.34 -8.37
N GLU A 106 10.32 2.26 -8.13
CA GLU A 106 10.44 1.20 -9.13
C GLU A 106 9.06 0.58 -9.42
N ASN A 107 8.74 0.40 -10.69
CA ASN A 107 7.41 -0.03 -11.11
C ASN A 107 7.29 -1.55 -11.02
N TYR A 108 6.80 -2.05 -9.89
CA TYR A 108 6.57 -3.47 -9.68
C TYR A 108 5.14 -3.88 -10.05
N ARG A 109 4.98 -5.11 -10.58
CA ARG A 109 3.66 -5.66 -10.97
C ARG A 109 2.68 -5.78 -9.80
N ASN A 110 3.18 -6.05 -8.61
CA ASN A 110 2.40 -6.26 -7.38
C ASN A 110 2.35 -5.03 -6.48
N MET A 111 2.82 -3.87 -6.94
CA MET A 111 2.71 -2.61 -6.19
C MET A 111 1.25 -2.15 -6.14
N TYR A 112 0.82 -1.69 -4.97
CA TYR A 112 -0.50 -1.11 -4.76
C TYR A 112 -0.36 0.32 -4.24
N PHE A 113 -1.16 1.20 -4.81
CA PHE A 113 -1.35 2.54 -4.29
C PHE A 113 -2.69 2.63 -3.56
N LEU A 114 -2.79 3.56 -2.63
CA LEU A 114 -4.10 3.94 -2.07
C LEU A 114 -4.99 4.49 -3.20
N PRO A 115 -6.33 4.41 -3.07
CA PRO A 115 -7.21 5.17 -3.94
C PRO A 115 -7.00 6.69 -3.77
N ASP A 116 -7.13 7.45 -4.86
CA ASP A 116 -6.93 8.91 -4.86
C ASP A 116 -7.77 9.63 -3.79
N TRP A 117 -9.04 9.24 -3.64
CA TRP A 117 -9.93 9.85 -2.66
C TRP A 117 -9.43 9.63 -1.23
N LEU A 118 -8.89 8.44 -0.94
CA LEU A 118 -8.42 8.06 0.39
C LEU A 118 -7.07 8.73 0.68
N SER A 119 -6.17 8.74 -0.30
CA SER A 119 -4.90 9.47 -0.21
C SER A 119 -5.16 10.95 0.07
N GLY A 120 -6.01 11.61 -0.73
CA GLY A 120 -6.35 13.02 -0.52
C GLY A 120 -7.02 13.28 0.83
N TYR A 121 -7.93 12.41 1.26
CA TYR A 121 -8.58 12.52 2.57
C TYR A 121 -7.56 12.46 3.71
N ILE A 122 -6.63 11.50 3.68
CA ILE A 122 -5.60 11.35 4.71
C ILE A 122 -4.71 12.59 4.76
N GLN A 123 -4.27 13.08 3.60
CA GLN A 123 -3.39 14.23 3.52
C GLN A 123 -4.02 15.51 4.08
N ILE A 124 -5.30 15.77 3.76
CA ILE A 124 -6.00 16.99 4.18
C ILE A 124 -6.38 16.93 5.66
N HIS A 125 -6.93 15.81 6.14
CA HIS A 125 -7.47 15.72 7.49
C HIS A 125 -6.42 15.44 8.57
N PHE A 126 -5.38 14.67 8.25
CA PHE A 126 -4.31 14.36 9.22
C PHE A 126 -3.08 15.26 9.06
N ASN A 127 -3.10 16.20 8.11
CA ASN A 127 -1.97 17.09 7.82
C ASN A 127 -0.66 16.33 7.48
N ILE A 128 -0.80 15.14 6.89
CA ILE A 128 0.31 14.28 6.45
C ILE A 128 0.56 14.61 4.99
N THR A 129 1.57 15.45 4.71
CA THR A 129 1.89 15.86 3.32
C THR A 129 3.21 15.29 2.86
N VAL A 130 4.32 15.84 3.34
CA VAL A 130 5.67 15.39 2.97
C VAL A 130 6.13 14.28 3.90
N ASP A 131 6.01 14.51 5.21
CA ASP A 131 6.35 13.50 6.21
C ASP A 131 5.17 12.53 6.40
N HIS A 132 5.41 11.27 6.04
CA HIS A 132 4.45 10.17 6.11
C HIS A 132 4.96 9.03 7.01
N SER A 133 5.95 9.30 7.86
CA SER A 133 6.55 8.32 8.78
C SER A 133 5.50 7.68 9.70
N ASN A 134 4.54 8.47 10.18
CA ASN A 134 3.43 7.97 11.00
C ASN A 134 2.52 6.99 10.25
N LEU A 135 2.36 7.18 8.94
CA LEU A 135 1.53 6.31 8.11
C LEU A 135 2.25 5.00 7.78
N GLU A 136 3.57 5.04 7.59
CA GLU A 136 4.43 3.85 7.49
C GLU A 136 4.41 3.05 8.79
N LEU A 137 4.53 3.72 9.93
CA LEU A 137 4.40 3.08 11.24
C LEU A 137 3.03 2.40 11.39
N CYS A 138 1.95 3.07 10.97
CA CYS A 138 0.60 2.49 11.02
C CYS A 138 0.49 1.22 10.16
N ARG A 139 1.04 1.24 8.94
CA ARG A 139 1.10 0.06 8.05
C ARG A 139 1.90 -1.08 8.69
N ASP A 140 3.03 -0.76 9.31
CA ASP A 140 3.89 -1.77 9.92
C ASP A 140 3.20 -2.40 11.15
N VAL A 141 2.59 -1.59 12.03
CA VAL A 141 1.78 -2.09 13.14
C VAL A 141 0.63 -2.97 12.64
N PHE A 142 -0.09 -2.53 11.60
CA PHE A 142 -1.16 -3.30 10.97
C PHE A 142 -0.66 -4.65 10.45
N PHE A 143 0.50 -4.68 9.80
CA PHE A 143 1.15 -5.90 9.32
C PHE A 143 1.43 -6.89 10.46
N TYR A 144 2.04 -6.43 11.56
CA TYR A 144 2.32 -7.28 12.72
C TYR A 144 1.04 -7.81 13.39
N VAL A 145 0.00 -6.99 13.49
CA VAL A 145 -1.29 -7.41 14.06
C VAL A 145 -1.93 -8.52 13.21
N ILE A 146 -1.91 -8.39 11.88
CA ILE A 146 -2.44 -9.44 10.98
C ILE A 146 -1.64 -10.73 11.10
N LEU A 147 -0.30 -10.64 11.16
CA LEU A 147 0.54 -11.83 11.29
C LEU A 147 0.35 -12.53 12.63
N LEU A 148 0.27 -11.76 13.73
CA LEU A 148 -0.05 -12.30 15.04
C LEU A 148 -1.42 -12.99 15.02
N TYR A 149 -2.42 -12.35 14.40
CA TYR A 149 -3.73 -12.94 14.25
C TYR A 149 -3.70 -14.23 13.41
N GLY A 150 -2.96 -14.26 12.30
CA GLY A 150 -2.72 -15.48 11.51
C GLY A 150 -2.05 -16.59 12.31
N ALA A 151 -1.10 -16.26 13.19
CA ALA A 151 -0.48 -17.22 14.10
C ALA A 151 -1.51 -17.79 15.10
N ILE A 152 -2.38 -16.95 15.68
CA ILE A 152 -3.47 -17.40 16.57
C ILE A 152 -4.44 -18.34 15.84
N VAL A 153 -4.81 -18.01 14.59
CA VAL A 153 -5.67 -18.87 13.74
C VAL A 153 -5.01 -20.23 13.47
N SER A 154 -3.70 -20.23 13.20
CA SER A 154 -2.92 -21.46 12.99
C SER A 154 -2.89 -22.31 14.27
N ILE A 155 -2.57 -21.68 15.42
CA ILE A 155 -2.61 -22.33 16.73
C ILE A 155 -3.99 -22.93 16.98
N ARG A 156 -5.07 -22.18 16.77
CA ARG A 156 -6.46 -22.68 16.91
C ARG A 156 -6.72 -23.89 16.01
N THR A 157 -6.27 -23.86 14.76
CA THR A 157 -6.44 -24.97 13.81
C THR A 157 -5.70 -26.22 14.27
N THR A 158 -4.48 -26.07 14.80
CA THR A 158 -3.71 -27.20 15.37
C THR A 158 -4.32 -27.72 16.67
N LEU A 159 -4.83 -26.83 17.53
CA LEU A 159 -5.51 -27.17 18.77
C LEU A 159 -6.83 -27.91 18.53
N PHE A 160 -7.56 -27.59 17.45
CA PHE A 160 -8.77 -28.33 17.08
C PHE A 160 -8.51 -29.83 16.94
N TRP A 161 -7.42 -30.20 16.25
CA TRP A 161 -7.00 -31.61 16.14
C TRP A 161 -6.62 -32.22 17.50
N MET A 162 -6.03 -31.42 18.38
CA MET A 162 -5.67 -31.87 19.74
C MET A 162 -6.91 -32.10 20.61
N LEU A 163 -7.91 -31.21 20.56
CA LEU A 163 -9.17 -31.32 21.30
C LEU A 163 -10.05 -32.47 20.81
N ALA A 164 -9.96 -32.82 19.51
CA ALA A 164 -10.63 -34.01 18.99
C ALA A 164 -10.11 -35.31 19.62
N ILE A 165 -8.85 -35.33 20.07
CA ILE A 165 -8.17 -36.51 20.64
C ILE A 165 -8.15 -36.44 22.18
N ASN A 166 -8.10 -35.24 22.77
CA ASN A 166 -7.92 -35.03 24.21
C ASN A 166 -9.22 -34.57 24.90
N PRO A 167 -9.75 -35.31 25.90
CA PRO A 167 -10.96 -34.94 26.63
C PRO A 167 -10.84 -33.71 27.54
N TYR A 168 -9.63 -33.18 27.79
CA TYR A 168 -9.43 -31.96 28.58
C TYR A 168 -9.40 -30.71 27.70
N THR A 169 -10.48 -29.94 27.77
CA THR A 169 -10.72 -28.78 26.89
C THR A 169 -10.18 -27.45 27.44
N PHE A 170 -10.17 -27.25 28.76
CA PHE A 170 -9.60 -26.05 29.38
C PHE A 170 -8.06 -26.16 29.49
N PRO A 171 -7.28 -25.08 29.27
CA PRO A 171 -7.69 -23.69 28.99
C PRO A 171 -7.86 -23.37 27.49
N TRP A 172 -7.68 -24.36 26.61
CA TRP A 172 -7.58 -24.17 25.15
C TRP A 172 -8.85 -23.59 24.51
N VAL A 173 -10.02 -23.82 25.11
CA VAL A 173 -11.30 -23.24 24.69
C VAL A 173 -11.21 -21.71 24.52
N PHE A 174 -10.46 -20.98 25.36
CA PHE A 174 -10.35 -19.53 25.21
C PHE A 174 -9.70 -19.09 23.89
N ALA A 175 -8.69 -19.82 23.43
CA ALA A 175 -8.02 -19.53 22.15
C ALA A 175 -8.91 -19.91 20.96
N VAL A 176 -9.77 -20.91 21.14
CA VAL A 176 -10.75 -21.36 20.15
C VAL A 176 -11.85 -20.30 20.02
N ASP A 177 -12.53 -19.95 21.12
CA ASP A 177 -13.62 -18.97 21.15
C ASP A 177 -13.23 -17.60 20.56
N PHE A 178 -11.98 -17.16 20.75
CA PHE A 178 -11.49 -15.90 20.20
C PHE A 178 -11.46 -15.86 18.67
N VAL A 179 -11.27 -17.02 18.03
CA VAL A 179 -11.13 -17.15 16.58
C VAL A 179 -12.43 -17.65 15.93
N ASP A 180 -13.26 -18.36 16.67
CA ASP A 180 -14.42 -19.10 16.16
C ASP A 180 -15.48 -18.22 15.49
N TRP A 181 -15.62 -16.95 15.89
CA TRP A 181 -16.59 -16.05 15.26
C TRP A 181 -16.41 -15.91 13.73
N ILE A 182 -15.17 -15.99 13.22
CA ILE A 182 -14.89 -15.98 11.77
C ILE A 182 -15.20 -17.33 11.14
N TYR A 183 -14.90 -18.41 11.85
CA TYR A 183 -15.22 -19.75 11.37
C TYR A 183 -16.72 -19.94 11.25
N ASP A 184 -17.48 -19.50 12.26
CA ASP A 184 -18.95 -19.54 12.24
C ASP A 184 -19.53 -18.69 11.11
N ALA A 185 -18.93 -17.53 10.82
CA ALA A 185 -19.33 -16.69 9.70
C ALA A 185 -19.08 -17.37 8.33
N LEU A 186 -18.02 -18.18 8.21
CA LEU A 186 -17.60 -18.82 6.95
C LEU A 186 -18.11 -20.26 6.78
N ALA A 187 -18.48 -20.95 7.85
CA ALA A 187 -18.89 -22.35 7.85
C ALA A 187 -20.16 -22.63 7.03
N GLY A 188 -20.99 -21.61 6.79
CA GLY A 188 -22.17 -21.70 5.92
C GLY A 188 -21.91 -21.37 4.44
N ILE A 189 -20.72 -20.84 4.11
CA ILE A 189 -20.38 -20.34 2.77
C ILE A 189 -19.45 -21.32 2.04
N LEU A 190 -18.50 -21.91 2.76
CA LEU A 190 -17.45 -22.74 2.18
C LEU A 190 -17.79 -24.24 2.26
N PRO A 191 -17.63 -25.00 1.15
CA PRO A 191 -17.90 -26.44 1.16
C PRO A 191 -16.81 -27.21 1.90
N CYS A 192 -17.20 -28.27 2.61
CA CYS A 192 -16.26 -29.27 3.13
C CYS A 192 -15.95 -30.29 2.03
N PHE A 193 -14.67 -30.48 1.71
CA PHE A 193 -14.24 -31.43 0.67
C PHE A 193 -13.57 -32.65 1.32
N VAL A 194 -14.18 -33.83 1.16
CA VAL A 194 -13.64 -35.11 1.68
C VAL A 194 -13.38 -35.07 3.19
N GLY A 195 -14.24 -34.39 3.95
CA GLY A 195 -14.12 -34.26 5.41
C GLY A 195 -13.04 -33.28 5.89
N ILE A 196 -12.34 -32.60 4.98
CA ILE A 196 -11.43 -31.50 5.31
C ILE A 196 -12.20 -30.18 5.22
N ASP A 197 -12.21 -29.45 6.33
CA ASP A 197 -12.70 -28.08 6.36
C ASP A 197 -11.76 -27.16 5.57
N LEU A 198 -12.29 -26.49 4.55
CA LEU A 198 -11.54 -25.54 3.71
C LEU A 198 -11.49 -24.14 4.31
N VAL A 199 -12.30 -23.84 5.34
CA VAL A 199 -12.34 -22.52 5.99
C VAL A 199 -10.96 -22.09 6.50
N PRO A 200 -10.18 -22.90 7.26
CA PRO A 200 -8.86 -22.50 7.73
C PRO A 200 -7.91 -22.17 6.57
N SER A 201 -7.95 -22.96 5.50
CA SER A 201 -7.02 -22.84 4.37
C SER A 201 -7.30 -21.58 3.55
N ILE A 202 -8.57 -21.33 3.24
CA ILE A 202 -9.00 -20.13 2.50
C ILE A 202 -8.75 -18.88 3.34
N PHE A 203 -9.01 -18.96 4.64
CA PHE A 203 -8.79 -17.83 5.53
C PHE A 203 -7.30 -17.52 5.70
N ALA A 204 -6.44 -18.53 5.85
CA ALA A 204 -4.99 -18.35 5.84
C ALA A 204 -4.49 -17.73 4.51
N MET A 205 -5.07 -18.14 3.37
CA MET A 205 -4.78 -17.51 2.07
C MET A 205 -5.17 -16.03 2.06
N LEU A 206 -6.33 -15.68 2.62
CA LEU A 206 -6.80 -14.30 2.70
C LEU A 206 -5.89 -13.46 3.60
N ILE A 207 -5.54 -13.95 4.78
CA ILE A 207 -4.57 -13.31 5.68
C ILE A 207 -3.26 -13.07 4.93
N GLY A 208 -2.71 -14.11 4.27
CA GLY A 208 -1.50 -13.99 3.47
C GLY A 208 -1.60 -12.93 2.38
N LYS A 209 -2.74 -12.85 1.67
CA LYS A 209 -2.99 -11.82 0.65
C LYS A 209 -3.07 -10.41 1.22
N VAL A 210 -3.71 -10.23 2.38
CA VAL A 210 -3.81 -8.92 3.04
C VAL A 210 -2.44 -8.49 3.56
N THR A 211 -1.68 -9.40 4.16
CA THR A 211 -0.30 -9.17 4.61
C THR A 211 0.61 -8.81 3.42
N ASP A 212 0.51 -9.55 2.31
CA ASP A 212 1.23 -9.26 1.06
C ASP A 212 0.87 -7.86 0.54
N SER A 213 -0.41 -7.51 0.53
CA SER A 213 -0.89 -6.19 0.09
C SER A 213 -0.33 -5.06 0.96
N ALA A 214 -0.19 -5.28 2.27
CA ALA A 214 0.39 -4.30 3.18
C ALA A 214 1.87 -4.03 2.86
N ASN A 215 2.69 -5.05 2.58
CA ASN A 215 4.08 -4.84 2.18
C ASN A 215 4.22 -4.12 0.84
N HIS A 216 3.31 -4.38 -0.09
CA HIS A 216 3.34 -3.77 -1.42
C HIS A 216 2.62 -2.41 -1.50
N LEU A 217 2.10 -1.92 -0.38
CA LEU A 217 1.43 -0.63 -0.31
C LEU A 217 2.45 0.50 -0.31
N VAL A 218 2.36 1.36 -1.33
CA VAL A 218 3.22 2.54 -1.48
C VAL A 218 2.42 3.81 -1.23
N PHE A 219 2.92 4.63 -0.31
CA PHE A 219 2.37 5.95 -0.01
C PHE A 219 2.95 6.99 -0.96
N THR A 220 2.09 7.67 -1.73
CA THR A 220 2.50 8.64 -2.77
C THR A 220 2.51 10.08 -2.30
N MET A 221 2.18 10.33 -1.02
CA MET A 221 2.12 11.68 -0.45
C MET A 221 3.45 12.43 -0.65
N PRO A 222 3.44 13.71 -1.05
CA PRO A 222 2.28 14.62 -1.11
C PRO A 222 1.44 14.53 -2.41
N PHE A 223 1.81 13.70 -3.37
CA PHE A 223 1.10 13.56 -4.63
C PHE A 223 -0.07 12.59 -4.52
N LEU A 224 -1.07 12.76 -5.37
CA LEU A 224 -2.07 11.73 -5.59
C LEU A 224 -1.46 10.58 -6.41
N PRO A 225 -1.89 9.34 -6.17
CA PRO A 225 -1.47 8.18 -6.96
C PRO A 225 -1.64 8.33 -8.47
N SER A 226 -2.68 9.04 -8.91
CA SER A 226 -2.91 9.35 -10.34
C SER A 226 -1.91 10.32 -10.97
N GLU A 227 -1.11 11.04 -10.17
CA GLU A 227 -0.08 11.96 -10.68
C GLU A 227 1.21 11.22 -11.09
N GLY A 228 1.28 9.91 -10.86
CA GLY A 228 2.45 9.09 -11.19
C GLY A 228 2.61 8.87 -12.70
N ASN A 229 3.72 9.36 -13.25
CA ASN A 229 4.08 9.15 -14.65
C ASN A 229 5.03 7.94 -14.79
N LYS A 230 4.67 7.00 -15.67
CA LYS A 230 5.51 5.83 -15.97
C LYS A 230 6.61 6.22 -16.95
N VAL A 231 7.85 6.22 -16.48
CA VAL A 231 9.02 6.64 -17.26
C VAL A 231 10.10 5.57 -17.15
N LYS A 232 10.88 5.40 -18.22
CA LYS A 232 12.08 4.56 -18.23
C LYS A 232 13.28 5.40 -17.79
N MET A 233 13.90 5.02 -16.68
CA MET A 233 15.08 5.70 -16.15
C MET A 233 16.28 4.76 -16.10
N LEU A 234 17.47 5.35 -16.25
CA LEU A 234 18.73 4.65 -16.04
C LEU A 234 19.08 4.69 -14.55
N ILE A 235 18.89 3.58 -13.85
CA ILE A 235 19.24 3.41 -12.44
C ILE A 235 20.35 2.37 -12.38
N ASP A 236 21.49 2.73 -11.78
CA ASP A 236 22.68 1.86 -11.66
C ASP A 236 23.20 1.29 -12.99
N GLY A 237 23.01 2.03 -14.09
CA GLY A 237 23.43 1.62 -15.43
C GLY A 237 22.43 0.70 -16.16
N GLU A 238 21.33 0.32 -15.52
CA GLU A 238 20.26 -0.47 -16.11
C GLU A 238 19.03 0.40 -16.39
N LEU A 239 18.37 0.15 -17.52
CA LEU A 239 17.12 0.83 -17.87
C LEU A 239 15.97 0.14 -17.13
N LYS A 240 15.43 0.81 -16.11
CA LYS A 240 14.31 0.32 -15.30
C LYS A 240 13.05 1.14 -15.55
N ASP A 241 11.91 0.47 -15.51
CA ASP A 241 10.59 1.11 -15.52
C ASP A 241 10.30 1.66 -14.11
N VAL A 242 10.05 2.96 -14.01
CA VAL A 242 9.74 3.63 -12.73
C VAL A 242 8.48 4.47 -12.84
N VAL A 243 7.81 4.64 -11.70
CA VAL A 243 6.72 5.62 -11.54
C VAL A 243 7.32 6.86 -10.90
N GLN A 244 7.37 7.94 -11.67
CA GLN A 244 7.92 9.23 -11.26
C GLN A 244 6.79 10.15 -10.84
N PHE A 245 6.96 10.79 -9.67
CA PHE A 245 6.10 11.86 -9.19
C PHE A 245 6.91 13.16 -9.20
N HIS A 246 6.47 14.13 -9.98
CA HIS A 246 7.20 15.38 -10.20
C HIS A 246 6.25 16.58 -10.28
N TYR A 247 6.81 17.79 -10.12
CA TYR A 247 6.11 19.08 -10.08
C TYR A 247 5.36 19.36 -8.76
N LEU A 248 4.42 20.30 -8.78
CA LEU A 248 3.61 20.67 -7.64
C LEU A 248 2.44 19.68 -7.50
N PRO A 249 2.22 19.10 -6.30
CA PRO A 249 1.10 18.20 -6.05
C PRO A 249 -0.26 18.82 -6.39
N TYR A 250 -1.14 18.05 -7.04
CA TYR A 250 -2.48 18.51 -7.42
C TYR A 250 -3.28 19.07 -6.23
N LEU A 251 -3.17 18.44 -5.07
CA LEU A 251 -3.90 18.83 -3.86
C LEU A 251 -3.58 20.25 -3.41
N TRP A 252 -2.36 20.75 -3.65
CA TRP A 252 -1.95 22.09 -3.26
C TRP A 252 -2.49 23.19 -4.17
N TYR A 253 -2.96 22.85 -5.37
CA TYR A 253 -3.71 23.79 -6.21
C TYR A 253 -5.14 23.97 -5.71
N LYS A 254 -5.74 22.93 -5.13
CA LYS A 254 -7.15 22.91 -4.73
C LYS A 254 -7.36 23.32 -3.28
N TYR A 255 -6.45 22.94 -2.39
CA TYR A 255 -6.53 23.18 -0.96
C TYR A 255 -5.32 24.00 -0.50
N PRO A 256 -5.47 24.83 0.54
CA PRO A 256 -4.35 25.59 1.07
C PRO A 256 -3.27 24.64 1.61
N ILE A 257 -2.01 24.96 1.28
CA ILE A 257 -0.86 24.22 1.78
C ILE A 257 -0.85 24.33 3.31
N PRO A 258 -0.62 23.22 4.03
CA PRO A 258 -0.65 23.26 5.48
C PRO A 258 0.32 24.26 6.09
N MET A 259 -0.08 24.85 7.22
CA MET A 259 0.69 25.92 7.86
C MET A 259 2.08 25.43 8.27
N ASN A 260 2.18 24.25 8.90
CA ASN A 260 3.44 23.66 9.35
C ASN A 260 4.47 23.55 8.22
N LEU A 261 4.02 23.21 7.00
CA LEU A 261 4.90 23.08 5.85
C LEU A 261 5.37 24.45 5.33
N ARG A 262 4.48 25.45 5.34
CA ARG A 262 4.81 26.83 4.97
C ARG A 262 5.76 27.49 5.97
N GLU A 263 5.58 27.23 7.25
CA GLU A 263 6.51 27.64 8.31
C GLU A 263 7.88 27.03 8.10
N PHE A 264 7.95 25.71 7.86
CA PHE A 264 9.21 25.01 7.54
C PHE A 264 9.93 25.60 6.32
N TRP A 265 9.21 25.94 5.25
CA TRP A 265 9.80 26.61 4.08
C TRP A 265 10.31 28.02 4.39
N TYR A 266 9.66 28.74 5.30
CA TYR A 266 10.07 30.09 5.66
C TYR A 266 11.26 30.12 6.63
N SER A 267 11.26 29.24 7.64
CA SER A 267 12.26 29.21 8.70
C SER A 267 13.50 28.39 8.34
N GLU A 268 13.31 27.13 7.90
CA GLU A 268 14.39 26.16 7.76
C GLU A 268 14.90 26.07 6.31
N ARG A 269 14.00 26.16 5.32
CA ARG A 269 14.31 25.92 3.89
C ARG A 269 13.79 27.02 2.95
N PRO A 270 14.34 28.25 3.03
CA PRO A 270 13.94 29.36 2.17
C PRO A 270 14.28 29.16 0.69
N ASP A 271 15.19 28.24 0.38
CA ASP A 271 15.51 27.84 -1.00
C ASP A 271 14.29 27.20 -1.70
N ILE A 272 13.55 26.36 -0.98
CA ILE A 272 12.31 25.75 -1.48
C ILE A 272 11.25 26.82 -1.69
N LEU A 273 11.09 27.75 -0.74
CA LEU A 273 10.15 28.86 -0.85
C LEU A 273 10.43 29.71 -2.10
N ASN A 274 11.69 30.11 -2.31
CA ASN A 274 12.10 30.91 -3.46
C ASN A 274 11.86 30.18 -4.79
N PHE A 275 12.10 28.87 -4.82
CA PHE A 275 11.80 28.04 -6.00
C PHE A 275 10.30 27.96 -6.28
N MET A 276 9.48 27.77 -5.23
CA MET A 276 8.03 27.68 -5.38
C MET A 276 7.44 29.01 -5.87
N GLU A 277 7.85 30.13 -5.28
CA GLU A 277 7.40 31.47 -5.71
C GLU A 277 7.82 31.77 -7.15
N LYS A 278 9.05 31.43 -7.54
CA LYS A 278 9.54 31.70 -8.91
C LYS A 278 8.80 30.89 -9.98
N ASN A 279 8.59 29.60 -9.75
CA ASN A 279 8.04 28.69 -10.78
C ASN A 279 6.50 28.62 -10.76
N TYR A 280 5.87 28.86 -9.61
CA TYR A 280 4.43 28.68 -9.43
C TYR A 280 3.68 29.97 -9.05
N SER A 281 4.33 31.15 -9.10
CA SER A 281 3.67 32.46 -8.85
C SER A 281 2.43 32.70 -9.71
N GLN A 282 2.41 32.17 -10.93
CA GLN A 282 1.28 32.28 -11.86
C GLN A 282 -0.03 31.69 -11.31
N PHE A 283 0.04 30.76 -10.37
CA PHE A 283 -1.14 30.08 -9.82
C PHE A 283 -1.77 30.80 -8.62
N ALA A 284 -1.26 31.98 -8.23
CA ALA A 284 -1.74 32.79 -7.11
C ALA A 284 -1.88 32.01 -5.79
N ILE A 285 -0.97 31.06 -5.55
CA ILE A 285 -0.93 30.24 -4.34
C ILE A 285 -0.15 30.98 -3.25
N ASN A 286 -0.68 30.99 -2.02
CA ASN A 286 -0.02 31.58 -0.87
C ASN A 286 1.00 30.61 -0.26
N PHE A 287 2.28 30.74 -0.65
CA PHE A 287 3.36 29.91 -0.12
C PHE A 287 3.90 30.37 1.24
N ARG A 288 3.70 31.65 1.58
CA ARG A 288 4.14 32.21 2.86
C ARG A 288 3.19 31.82 3.99
N PRO A 289 3.70 31.60 5.21
CA PRO A 289 2.84 31.42 6.38
C PRO A 289 2.03 32.70 6.62
N LEU A 290 0.79 32.55 7.09
CA LEU A 290 0.08 33.71 7.63
C LEU A 290 0.75 34.03 8.96
N LEU A 291 1.54 35.09 8.99
CA LEU A 291 2.10 35.62 10.21
C LEU A 291 0.91 35.89 11.16
N SER A 292 0.79 35.07 12.20
CA SER A 292 -0.05 35.41 13.34
C SER A 292 0.38 36.81 13.79
N GLY A 293 -0.57 37.71 14.08
CA GLY A 293 -0.38 39.16 14.17
C GLY A 293 0.61 39.69 15.22
N SER A 294 1.54 38.88 15.72
CA SER A 294 2.64 39.27 16.60
C SER A 294 3.87 39.85 15.88
N GLU A 295 3.97 39.76 14.54
CA GLU A 295 5.06 40.40 13.78
C GLU A 295 4.62 41.61 12.94
N ILE A 296 3.34 42.01 13.05
CA ILE A 296 2.84 43.25 12.46
C ILE A 296 2.91 44.32 13.55
N ASN A 297 4.02 45.08 13.55
CA ASN A 297 4.37 46.26 14.37
C ASN A 297 5.20 46.03 15.64
N PRO A 298 6.47 46.48 15.60
CA PRO A 298 6.89 47.52 16.55
C PRO A 298 7.38 48.80 15.84
N MET A 299 7.15 48.94 14.53
CA MET A 299 7.72 50.05 13.74
C MET A 299 6.73 51.18 13.42
N VAL A 300 5.44 51.03 13.76
CA VAL A 300 4.40 52.05 13.44
C VAL A 300 3.88 52.80 14.68
N ASP A 301 4.13 52.34 15.91
CA ASP A 301 3.54 52.95 17.12
C ASP A 301 4.53 53.69 18.06
N SER A 302 5.82 53.78 17.74
CA SER A 302 6.77 54.48 18.60
C SER A 302 6.83 56.00 18.35
N THR A 303 6.41 56.50 17.18
CA THR A 303 6.44 57.93 16.87
C THR A 303 5.14 58.66 17.19
N THR A 304 3.99 57.99 17.09
CA THR A 304 2.67 58.62 17.36
C THR A 304 2.32 58.66 18.85
N PHE A 305 2.76 57.67 19.63
CA PHE A 305 2.47 57.61 21.06
C PHE A 305 3.30 58.61 21.87
N VAL A 306 4.58 58.81 21.51
CA VAL A 306 5.47 59.75 22.21
C VAL A 306 5.05 61.22 21.98
N ASP A 307 4.59 61.56 20.77
CA ASP A 307 4.08 62.92 20.49
C ASP A 307 2.75 63.21 21.22
N SER A 308 1.88 62.21 21.39
CA SER A 308 0.65 62.36 22.19
C SER A 308 0.92 62.52 23.69
N ILE A 309 1.95 61.85 24.23
CA ILE A 309 2.30 61.97 25.65
C ILE A 309 3.02 63.30 25.93
N LEU A 310 3.88 63.77 25.01
CA LEU A 310 4.61 65.02 25.18
C LEU A 310 3.69 66.26 25.09
N THR A 311 2.66 66.20 24.24
CA THR A 311 1.64 67.26 24.12
C THR A 311 0.72 67.28 25.34
N THR A 312 0.24 66.11 25.79
CA THR A 312 -0.62 66.01 26.98
C THR A 312 0.12 66.40 28.28
N SER A 313 1.42 66.14 28.37
CA SER A 313 2.27 66.54 29.50
C SER A 313 2.48 68.06 29.59
N LYS A 314 2.61 68.76 28.46
CA LYS A 314 2.77 70.22 28.45
C LYS A 314 1.49 70.95 28.89
N ASP A 315 0.33 70.43 28.49
CA ASP A 315 -0.95 71.04 28.88
C ASP A 315 -1.28 70.80 30.37
N PHE A 316 -0.80 69.69 30.97
CA PHE A 316 -1.01 69.42 32.39
C PHE A 316 -0.13 70.28 33.32
N PHE A 317 1.09 70.64 32.89
CA PHE A 317 1.99 71.49 33.68
C PHE A 317 1.81 73.01 33.45
N GLY A 318 1.04 73.43 32.43
CA GLY A 318 0.74 74.84 32.16
C GLY A 318 -0.45 75.43 32.95
N LEU A 319 -1.18 74.62 33.72
CA LEU A 319 -2.39 75.01 34.47
C LEU A 319 -2.19 75.18 35.98
N LEU A 320 -0.94 75.16 36.46
CA LEU A 320 -0.59 75.30 37.89
C LEU A 320 0.38 76.48 38.16
N GLN A 321 0.16 77.63 37.52
CA GLN A 321 0.82 78.88 37.93
C GLN A 321 -0.12 80.06 37.98
#